data_AF-A0A2X1KDM0-F1
#
_entry.id   AF-A0A2X1KDM0-F1
#
_cell.length_a   1.000
_cell.length_b   1.000
_cell.length_c   1.000
_cell.angle_alpha   90.00
_cell.angle_beta   90.00
_cell.angle_gamma   90.00
#
_symmetry.space_group_name_H-M   'P 1'
#
loop_
_entity.id
_entity.type
_entity.pdbx_description
1 polymer ?
#
loop_
_entity_poly.entity_id
_entity_poly.type
_entity_poly.pdbx_seq_one_letter_code
_entity_poly.pdbx_strand_id
1 'polypeptide(L)'
;MGVSPNKVSLAHSDPSGKDVAYQRKMLDKGVWLEFDMIGLDITFPKEGIAPGVQETADAVAHLIELGYADQLVLSHDVFLKQMWAKNGGNGWGFVPDVFSGLSGGARHR
;
A
#
# COMPACT_ATOMS: atom_id res chain seq x y z
N MET A 1 25.48 8.89 3.68
CA MET A 1 24.53 10.00 3.46
C MET A 1 23.84 10.49 4.74
N GLY A 2 23.88 9.78 5.89
CA GLY A 2 23.47 10.35 7.20
C GLY A 2 21.99 10.73 7.35
N VAL A 3 21.12 10.28 6.43
CA VAL A 3 19.69 10.57 6.43
C VAL A 3 19.00 9.79 7.54
N SER A 4 18.07 10.44 8.25
CA SER A 4 17.25 9.78 9.27
C SER A 4 16.24 8.83 8.60
N PRO A 5 16.23 7.53 8.93
CA PRO A 5 15.30 6.57 8.31
C PRO A 5 13.82 6.92 8.49
N ASN A 6 13.44 7.48 9.65
CA ASN A 6 12.05 7.88 9.94
C ASN A 6 11.56 9.09 9.12
N LYS A 7 12.38 9.62 8.21
CA LYS A 7 12.03 10.66 7.22
C LYS A 7 12.15 10.14 5.78
N VAL A 8 12.20 8.82 5.59
CA VAL A 8 12.27 8.15 4.30
C VAL A 8 11.06 7.22 4.17
N SER A 9 10.29 7.38 3.09
CA SER A 9 9.30 6.39 2.66
C SER A 9 9.83 5.60 1.47
N LEU A 10 9.50 4.30 1.44
CA LEU A 10 9.72 3.44 0.29
C LEU A 10 8.38 3.31 -0.46
N ALA A 11 8.24 4.09 -1.52
CA ALA A 11 7.12 4.03 -2.46
C ALA A 11 7.00 2.65 -3.11
N HIS A 12 5.80 2.33 -3.61
CA HIS A 12 5.49 1.09 -4.31
C HIS A 12 5.82 -0.17 -3.49
N SER A 13 5.48 -0.16 -2.20
CA SER A 13 5.68 -1.33 -1.34
C SER A 13 4.65 -2.44 -1.61
N ASP A 14 3.55 -2.14 -2.29
CA ASP A 14 2.43 -3.04 -2.57
C ASP A 14 2.86 -4.36 -3.25
N PRO A 15 3.66 -4.37 -4.33
CA PRO A 15 4.05 -5.61 -5.02
C PRO A 15 4.89 -6.55 -4.16
N SER A 16 5.51 -6.03 -3.09
CA SER A 16 6.26 -6.83 -2.11
C SER A 16 5.41 -7.36 -0.97
N GLY A 17 4.08 -7.16 -0.96
CA GLY A 17 3.18 -7.51 0.15
C GLY A 17 3.19 -8.98 0.58
N LYS A 18 3.58 -9.90 -0.31
CA LYS A 18 3.75 -11.34 0.01
C LYS A 18 5.12 -11.66 0.62
N ASP A 19 6.11 -10.77 0.52
CA ASP A 19 7.44 -10.92 1.12
C ASP A 19 7.52 -10.15 2.44
N VAL A 20 6.82 -10.68 3.44
CA VAL A 20 6.76 -10.10 4.79
C VAL A 20 8.15 -9.99 5.42
N ALA A 21 9.05 -10.94 5.12
CA ALA A 21 10.42 -10.91 5.64
C ALA A 21 11.19 -9.70 5.12
N TYR A 22 11.07 -9.38 3.83
CA TYR A 22 11.62 -8.16 3.26
C TYR A 22 11.00 -6.90 3.87
N GLN A 23 9.67 -6.82 3.94
CA GLN A 23 8.97 -5.64 4.46
C GLN A 23 9.35 -5.36 5.92
N ARG A 24 9.38 -6.37 6.78
CA ARG A 24 9.85 -6.25 8.17
C ARG A 24 11.29 -5.79 8.24
N LYS A 25 12.19 -6.38 7.45
CA LYS A 25 13.60 -5.98 7.43
C LYS A 25 13.78 -4.49 7.07
N MET A 26 12.89 -3.93 6.25
CA MET A 26 12.90 -2.50 5.96
C MET A 26 12.33 -1.70 7.12
N LEU A 27 11.16 -2.08 7.63
CA LEU A 27 10.50 -1.41 8.77
C LEU A 27 11.40 -1.38 10.03
N ASP A 28 12.12 -2.47 10.31
CA ASP A 28 13.09 -2.58 11.41
C ASP A 28 14.26 -1.57 11.29
N LYS A 29 14.51 -1.03 10.10
CA LYS A 29 15.49 0.05 9.88
C LYS A 29 14.93 1.43 10.22
N GLY A 30 13.63 1.53 10.50
CA GLY A 30 12.92 2.75 10.86
C GLY A 30 12.41 3.55 9.66
N VAL A 31 12.37 2.99 8.44
CA VAL A 31 11.75 3.66 7.28
C VAL A 31 10.23 3.46 7.29
N TRP A 32 9.52 4.28 6.53
CA TRP A 32 8.10 4.08 6.25
C TRP A 32 7.94 3.19 5.02
N LEU A 33 6.95 2.29 5.04
CA LEU A 33 6.49 1.63 3.82
C LEU A 33 5.25 2.35 3.31
N GLU A 34 5.28 2.69 2.03
CA GLU A 34 4.21 3.37 1.34
C GLU A 34 3.51 2.38 0.41
N PHE A 35 2.25 2.09 0.75
CA PHE A 35 1.32 1.35 -0.10
C PHE A 35 0.54 2.36 -0.93
N ASP A 36 1.17 2.80 -2.01
CA ASP A 36 0.67 3.88 -2.87
C ASP A 36 -0.02 3.36 -4.13
N MET A 37 -0.07 2.05 -4.38
CA MET A 37 -0.71 1.49 -5.58
C MET A 37 -2.16 1.03 -5.31
N ILE A 38 -2.78 1.47 -4.21
CA ILE A 38 -4.09 0.99 -3.78
C ILE A 38 -5.16 1.38 -4.80
N GLY A 39 -5.79 0.36 -5.40
CA GLY A 39 -6.79 0.56 -6.44
C GLY A 39 -6.21 0.96 -7.80
N LEU A 40 -4.93 0.68 -8.05
CA LEU A 40 -4.32 0.92 -9.35
C LEU A 40 -5.00 0.09 -10.46
N ASP A 41 -5.18 -1.21 -10.22
CA ASP A 41 -5.87 -2.17 -11.12
C ASP A 41 -5.40 -2.11 -12.58
N ILE A 42 -4.07 -2.13 -12.78
CA ILE A 42 -3.42 -2.10 -14.09
C ILE A 42 -2.42 -3.25 -14.22
N THR A 43 -2.39 -3.89 -15.39
CA THR A 43 -1.29 -4.75 -15.81
C THR A 43 -0.36 -3.97 -16.73
N PHE A 44 0.90 -3.87 -16.34
CA PHE A 44 1.95 -3.20 -17.12
C PHE A 44 2.76 -4.23 -17.90
N PRO A 45 2.79 -4.14 -19.24
CA PRO A 45 3.68 -4.96 -20.03
C PRO A 45 5.13 -4.80 -19.55
N LYS A 46 5.83 -5.92 -19.31
CA LYS A 46 7.23 -6.03 -18.84
C LYS A 46 7.49 -5.72 -17.37
N GLU A 47 6.60 -5.01 -16.68
CA GLU A 47 6.80 -4.64 -15.27
C GLU A 47 6.01 -5.54 -14.31
N GLY A 48 4.82 -6.01 -14.73
CA GLY A 48 4.02 -6.97 -13.96
C GLY A 48 2.56 -6.55 -13.80
N ILE A 49 1.89 -7.17 -12.84
CA ILE A 49 0.49 -6.93 -12.51
C ILE A 49 0.47 -6.20 -11.17
N ALA A 50 -0.25 -5.08 -11.09
CA ALA A 50 -0.47 -4.40 -9.82
C ALA A 50 -1.22 -5.34 -8.84
N PRO A 51 -0.85 -5.38 -7.55
CA PRO A 51 -1.55 -6.21 -6.57
C PRO A 51 -3.03 -5.88 -6.49
N GLY A 52 -3.84 -6.91 -6.21
CA GLY A 52 -5.25 -6.69 -5.95
C GLY A 52 -5.47 -5.86 -4.68
N VAL A 53 -6.61 -5.16 -4.61
CA VAL A 53 -6.98 -4.35 -3.43
C VAL A 53 -7.04 -5.22 -2.17
N GLN A 54 -7.60 -6.43 -2.26
CA GLN A 54 -7.65 -7.36 -1.13
C GLN A 54 -6.27 -7.87 -0.73
N GLU A 55 -5.40 -8.18 -1.69
CA GLU A 55 -4.03 -8.62 -1.39
C GLU A 55 -3.24 -7.54 -0.64
N THR A 56 -3.45 -6.28 -1.02
CA THR A 56 -2.85 -5.13 -0.34
C THR A 56 -3.44 -4.92 1.06
N ALA A 57 -4.76 -5.07 1.20
CA ALA A 57 -5.44 -4.98 2.50
C ALA A 57 -4.94 -6.06 3.47
N ASP A 58 -4.76 -7.29 3.00
CA ASP A 58 -4.25 -8.41 3.79
C ASP A 58 -2.80 -8.16 4.23
N ALA A 59 -1.95 -7.65 3.33
CA ALA A 59 -0.56 -7.30 3.65
C ALA A 59 -0.48 -6.18 4.70
N VAL A 60 -1.25 -5.10 4.53
CA VAL A 60 -1.31 -3.98 5.50
C VAL A 60 -1.84 -4.46 6.85
N ALA A 61 -2.94 -5.22 6.87
CA ALA A 61 -3.49 -5.77 8.11
C ALA A 61 -2.47 -6.64 8.85
N HIS A 62 -1.75 -7.50 8.11
CA HIS A 62 -0.73 -8.36 8.70
C HIS A 62 0.44 -7.54 9.30
N LEU A 63 0.91 -6.49 8.63
CA LEU A 63 1.95 -5.60 9.19
C LEU A 63 1.45 -4.84 10.43
N ILE A 64 0.18 -4.44 10.47
CA ILE A 64 -0.43 -3.83 11.65
C ILE A 64 -0.47 -4.82 12.81
N GLU A 65 -0.89 -6.08 12.59
CA GLU A 65 -0.88 -7.14 13.60
C GLU A 65 0.52 -7.41 14.16
N LEU A 66 1.56 -7.24 13.34
CA LEU A 66 2.96 -7.36 13.73
C LEU A 66 3.51 -6.12 14.46
N GLY A 67 2.73 -5.05 14.59
CA GLY A 67 3.07 -3.85 15.36
C GLY A 67 3.67 -2.69 14.57
N TYR A 68 3.59 -2.69 13.23
CA TYR A 68 4.20 -1.65 12.39
C TYR A 68 3.26 -0.53 11.95
N ALA A 69 2.09 -0.40 12.57
CA ALA A 69 1.05 0.55 12.15
C ALA A 69 1.57 2.00 11.98
N ASP A 70 2.46 2.44 12.87
CA ASP A 70 3.03 3.80 12.88
C ASP A 70 4.13 4.03 11.82
N GLN A 71 4.36 3.07 10.91
CA GLN A 71 5.33 3.15 9.83
C GLN A 71 4.70 2.87 8.45
N LEU A 72 3.37 2.85 8.35
CA LEU A 72 2.65 2.62 7.11
C LEU A 72 1.96 3.90 6.64
N VAL A 73 2.04 4.18 5.34
CA VAL A 73 1.24 5.23 4.68
C VAL A 73 0.53 4.65 3.46
N LEU A 74 -0.66 5.18 3.18
CA LEU A 74 -1.59 4.65 2.17
C LEU A 74 -1.89 5.75 1.14
N SER A 75 -1.82 5.42 -0.14
CA SER A 75 -2.08 6.35 -1.24
C SER A 75 -2.54 5.60 -2.51
N HIS A 76 -2.69 6.30 -3.62
CA HIS A 76 -3.29 5.79 -4.87
C HIS A 76 -2.37 5.89 -6.09
N ASP A 77 -1.29 6.67 -5.97
CA ASP A 77 -0.38 7.01 -7.07
C ASP A 77 -1.13 7.39 -8.35
N VAL A 78 -2.08 8.34 -8.27
CA VAL A 78 -2.83 8.76 -9.47
C VAL A 78 -1.88 9.43 -10.47
N PHE A 79 -1.41 8.66 -11.45
CA PHE A 79 -0.47 9.13 -12.48
C PHE A 79 -0.99 9.02 -13.92
N LEU A 80 -2.07 8.24 -14.15
CA LEU A 80 -2.73 8.12 -15.45
C LEU A 80 -4.14 8.67 -15.43
N LYS A 81 -4.58 9.27 -16.55
CA LYS A 81 -5.95 9.80 -16.68
C LYS A 81 -7.02 8.74 -16.47
N GLN A 82 -6.76 7.47 -16.81
CA GLN A 82 -7.72 6.39 -16.62
C GLN A 82 -8.02 6.10 -15.14
N MET A 83 -7.13 6.50 -14.23
CA MET A 83 -7.33 6.35 -12.78
C MET A 83 -8.29 7.39 -12.20
N TRP A 84 -8.64 8.43 -12.96
CA TRP A 84 -9.61 9.44 -12.52
C TRP A 84 -11.02 8.84 -12.43
N ALA A 85 -11.74 9.14 -11.35
CA ALA A 85 -13.13 8.71 -11.15
C ALA A 85 -14.05 9.06 -12.33
N LYS A 86 -13.90 10.26 -12.90
CA LYS A 86 -14.68 10.69 -14.08
C LYS A 86 -14.44 9.85 -15.34
N ASN A 87 -13.35 9.09 -15.39
CA ASN A 87 -12.99 8.20 -16.50
C ASN A 87 -13.22 6.72 -16.16
N GLY A 88 -13.90 6.42 -15.04
CA GLY A 88 -14.18 5.05 -14.60
C GLY A 88 -13.10 4.42 -13.70
N GLY A 89 -12.03 5.15 -13.38
CA GLY A 89 -11.04 4.70 -12.40
C GLY A 89 -11.49 4.92 -10.95
N ASN A 90 -10.64 4.54 -9.99
CA ASN A 90 -10.96 4.62 -8.57
C ASN A 90 -10.91 6.03 -7.97
N GLY A 91 -10.09 6.93 -8.53
CA GLY A 91 -9.92 8.31 -8.07
C GLY A 91 -9.35 8.44 -6.65
N TRP A 92 -9.27 9.68 -6.16
CA TRP A 92 -8.65 9.98 -4.86
C TRP A 92 -9.50 9.61 -3.63
N GLY A 93 -10.80 9.35 -3.80
CA GLY A 93 -11.68 8.93 -2.69
C GLY A 93 -11.47 7.46 -2.28
N PHE A 94 -10.83 6.64 -3.10
CA PHE A 94 -10.85 5.18 -2.93
C PHE A 94 -10.20 4.69 -1.62
N VAL A 95 -9.01 5.18 -1.27
CA VAL A 95 -8.34 4.83 0.00
C VAL A 95 -9.18 5.18 1.25
N PRO A 96 -9.64 6.44 1.45
CA PRO A 96 -10.44 6.76 2.64
C PRO A 96 -11.84 6.14 2.63
N ASP A 97 -12.51 6.04 1.47
CA ASP A 97 -13.93 5.64 1.41
C ASP A 97 -14.13 4.13 1.28
N VAL A 98 -13.19 3.41 0.64
CA VAL A 98 -13.34 1.98 0.33
C VAL A 98 -12.28 1.14 1.05
N PHE A 99 -10.99 1.43 0.85
CA PHE A 99 -9.91 0.59 1.38
C PHE A 99 -9.96 0.50 2.90
N SER A 100 -10.21 1.62 3.58
CA SER A 100 -10.33 1.68 5.04
C SER A 100 -11.42 0.77 5.61
N GLY A 101 -12.50 0.52 4.85
CA GLY A 101 -13.55 -0.43 5.22
C GLY A 101 -13.13 -1.90 5.11
N LEU A 102 -12.20 -2.20 4.19
CA LEU A 102 -11.67 -3.56 3.99
C LEU A 102 -10.64 -3.93 5.07
N SER A 103 -9.81 -2.98 5.50
CA SER A 103 -8.77 -3.20 6.51
C SER A 103 -9.33 -3.31 7.94
N GLY A 104 -10.58 -2.90 8.17
CA GLY A 104 -11.23 -2.92 9.49
C GLY A 104 -11.83 -4.27 9.92
N GLY A 105 -11.88 -5.27 9.02
CA GLY A 105 -12.60 -6.53 9.22
C GLY A 105 -12.02 -7.49 10.27
N ALA A 106 -10.80 -7.26 10.76
CA ALA A 106 -10.13 -8.12 11.74
C ALA A 106 -10.62 -7.92 13.20
N ARG A 107 -11.55 -7.00 13.47
CA ARG A 107 -12.01 -6.69 14.85
C ARG A 107 -13.19 -7.52 15.37
N HIS A 108 -13.71 -8.51 14.63
CA HIS A 108 -14.88 -9.30 15.07
C HIS A 108 -14.90 -10.79 14.68
N ARG A 109 -13.76 -11.50 14.75
CA ARG A 109 -13.77 -12.97 14.77
C ARG A 109 -12.85 -13.52 15.84
#